data_AF-A0A182WFH1-F1
#
_entry.id   AF-A0A182WFH1-F1
#
_cell.length_a   1.000
_cell.length_b   1.000
_cell.length_c   1.000
_cell.angle_alpha   90.00
_cell.angle_beta   90.00
_cell.angle_gamma   90.00
#
_symmetry.space_group_name_H-M   'P 1'
#
loop_
_entity.id
_entity.type
_entity.pdbx_description
1 polymer ?
#
loop_
_entity_poly.entity_id
_entity_poly.type
_entity_poly.pdbx_seq_one_letter_code
_entity_poly.pdbx_strand_id
1 'polypeptide(L)'
;MSSCDQLVEIPREDWSALRNLFQRDWPKHEFAYYLLGNYLNWMEHQETKDVTCYSLNDNWRKNETFVLQDGFEIYFYSKDGNDNCAILIRLLSLVRWDSCNEVSMDYLERHHPAIE
;
A
#
# COMPACT_ATOMS: atom_id res chain seq x y z
N MET A 1 -11.35 -7.36 24.13
CA MET A 1 -11.38 -8.25 22.95
C MET A 1 -10.32 -7.73 22.00
N SER A 2 -9.19 -8.41 21.85
CA SER A 2 -8.22 -8.06 20.82
C SER A 2 -8.93 -8.24 19.48
N SER A 3 -9.19 -7.15 18.75
CA SER A 3 -9.86 -7.28 17.46
C SER A 3 -8.98 -8.09 16.51
N CYS A 4 -9.58 -9.00 15.75
CA CYS A 4 -8.89 -9.61 14.62
C CYS A 4 -8.50 -8.52 13.63
N ASP A 5 -7.36 -8.70 12.97
CA ASP A 5 -6.92 -7.79 11.93
C ASP A 5 -7.87 -7.83 10.72
N GLN A 6 -8.06 -6.67 10.11
CA GLN A 6 -8.97 -6.47 8.98
C GLN A 6 -8.28 -5.68 7.87
N LEU A 7 -8.55 -6.10 6.64
CA LEU A 7 -8.20 -5.38 5.43
C LEU A 7 -9.27 -4.31 5.21
N VAL A 8 -8.91 -3.05 5.38
CA VAL A 8 -9.84 -1.91 5.28
C VAL A 8 -9.49 -1.07 4.09
N GLU A 9 -10.44 -0.86 3.18
CA GLU A 9 -10.26 -0.01 2.00
C GLU A 9 -10.00 1.44 2.42
N ILE A 10 -8.96 2.05 1.83
CA ILE A 10 -8.69 3.48 1.93
C ILE A 10 -9.57 4.17 0.88
N PRO A 11 -10.54 5.01 1.29
CA PRO A 11 -11.42 5.69 0.34
C PRO A 11 -10.63 6.50 -0.68
N ARG A 12 -11.11 6.56 -1.93
CA ARG A 12 -10.39 7.22 -3.04
C ARG A 12 -10.11 8.70 -2.76
N GLU A 13 -11.04 9.37 -2.10
CA GLU A 13 -10.91 10.76 -1.64
C GLU A 13 -9.69 10.98 -0.72
N ASP A 14 -9.23 9.93 -0.03
CA ASP A 14 -8.11 9.97 0.89
C ASP A 14 -6.76 9.62 0.24
N TRP A 15 -6.73 9.20 -1.03
CA TRP A 15 -5.49 8.80 -1.70
C TRP A 15 -4.51 9.96 -1.87
N SER A 16 -5.03 11.18 -2.09
CA SER A 16 -4.19 12.38 -2.08
C SER A 16 -3.52 12.60 -0.72
N ALA A 17 -4.24 12.34 0.37
CA ALA A 17 -3.70 12.45 1.72
C ALA A 17 -2.67 11.33 2.00
N LEU A 18 -2.95 10.09 1.58
CA LEU A 18 -2.03 8.97 1.65
C LEU A 18 -0.73 9.27 0.90
N ARG A 19 -0.81 9.73 -0.36
CA ARG A 19 0.35 10.10 -1.18
C ARG A 19 1.23 11.13 -0.47
N ASN A 20 0.62 12.15 0.10
CA ASN A 20 1.35 13.25 0.74
C ASN A 20 2.13 12.82 1.99
N LEU A 21 1.81 11.68 2.61
CA LEU A 21 2.62 11.10 3.70
C LEU A 21 4.03 10.72 3.21
N PHE A 22 4.13 10.22 1.97
CA PHE A 22 5.39 9.78 1.35
C PHE A 22 6.20 10.91 0.70
N GLN A 23 5.67 12.13 0.68
CA GLN A 23 6.47 13.30 0.28
C GLN A 23 7.44 13.74 1.38
N ARG A 24 7.14 13.40 2.65
CA ARG A 24 8.04 13.63 3.78
C ARG A 24 9.32 12.84 3.57
N ASP A 25 10.47 13.41 3.91
CA ASP A 25 11.78 12.74 3.81
C ASP A 25 12.23 12.41 2.37
N TRP A 26 11.81 13.23 1.40
CA TRP A 26 12.18 13.14 -0.01
C TRP A 26 13.71 12.96 -0.22
N PRO A 27 14.17 12.07 -1.13
CA PRO A 27 13.40 11.21 -2.05
C PRO A 27 13.14 9.78 -1.51
N LYS A 28 13.29 9.52 -0.22
CA LYS A 28 13.34 8.15 0.33
C LYS A 28 12.10 7.27 0.04
N HIS A 29 10.94 7.88 -0.17
CA HIS A 29 9.67 7.20 -0.38
C HIS A 29 9.06 7.54 -1.75
N GLU A 30 9.91 7.90 -2.71
CA GLU A 30 9.48 8.37 -4.03
C GLU A 30 8.65 7.34 -4.79
N PHE A 31 8.94 6.04 -4.66
CA PHE A 31 8.15 4.98 -5.27
C PHE A 31 6.67 5.06 -4.85
N ALA A 32 6.40 5.06 -3.54
CA ALA A 32 5.04 5.15 -3.02
C ALA A 32 4.36 6.47 -3.40
N TYR A 33 5.12 7.58 -3.39
CA TYR A 33 4.61 8.88 -3.80
C TYR A 33 4.19 8.91 -5.28
N TYR A 34 5.04 8.45 -6.18
CA TYR A 34 4.77 8.44 -7.61
C TYR A 34 3.73 7.39 -8.01
N LEU A 35 3.75 6.20 -7.39
CA LEU A 35 2.73 5.16 -7.61
C LEU A 35 1.32 5.71 -7.37
N LEU A 36 1.08 6.27 -6.17
CA LEU A 36 -0.22 6.83 -5.81
C LEU A 36 -0.56 8.06 -6.68
N GLY A 37 0.45 8.87 -7.04
CA GLY A 37 0.29 9.99 -7.97
C GLY A 37 -0.18 9.56 -9.35
N ASN A 38 0.38 8.47 -9.89
CA ASN A 38 0.02 7.94 -11.19
C ASN A 38 -1.43 7.44 -11.20
N TYR A 39 -1.85 6.65 -10.21
CA TYR A 39 -3.25 6.19 -10.17
C TYR A 39 -4.24 7.33 -9.92
N LEU A 40 -3.91 8.33 -9.10
CA LEU A 40 -4.73 9.53 -8.97
C LEU A 40 -4.94 10.21 -10.34
N ASN A 41 -3.87 10.38 -11.11
CA ASN A 41 -3.94 10.96 -12.46
C ASN A 41 -4.73 10.08 -13.43
N TRP A 42 -4.49 8.77 -13.47
CA TRP A 42 -5.21 7.85 -14.36
C TRP A 42 -6.71 7.74 -14.04
N MET A 43 -7.08 7.83 -12.76
CA MET A 43 -8.49 7.84 -12.35
C MET A 43 -9.23 9.09 -12.85
N GLU A 44 -8.57 10.25 -12.86
CA GLU A 44 -9.14 11.48 -13.45
C GLU A 44 -9.45 11.31 -14.95
N HIS A 45 -8.67 10.46 -15.64
CA HIS A 45 -8.82 10.16 -17.07
C HIS A 45 -9.70 8.91 -17.34
N GLN A 46 -10.30 8.31 -16.31
CA GLN A 46 -11.11 7.08 -16.39
C GLN A 46 -10.37 5.86 -16.97
N GLU A 47 -9.04 5.83 -16.91
CA GLU A 47 -8.19 4.78 -17.47
C GLU A 47 -8.14 3.53 -16.57
N THR A 48 -8.40 3.69 -15.26
CA THR A 48 -8.34 2.61 -14.27
C THR A 48 -9.71 2.42 -13.61
N LYS A 49 -10.34 1.26 -13.86
CA LYS A 49 -11.69 0.97 -13.32
C LYS A 49 -11.67 0.13 -12.06
N ASP A 50 -10.76 -0.83 -11.97
CA ASP A 50 -10.68 -1.80 -10.87
C ASP A 50 -9.41 -1.64 -10.05
N VAL A 51 -9.19 -0.42 -9.52
CA VAL A 51 -8.11 -0.17 -8.56
C VAL A 51 -8.67 0.09 -7.16
N THR A 52 -8.09 -0.59 -6.18
CA THR A 52 -8.42 -0.51 -4.75
C THR A 52 -7.15 -0.44 -3.91
N CYS A 53 -7.18 0.38 -2.86
CA CYS A 53 -6.07 0.54 -1.93
C CYS A 53 -6.55 0.20 -0.52
N TYR A 54 -5.76 -0.54 0.24
CA TYR A 54 -6.13 -1.06 1.54
C TYR A 54 -5.07 -0.76 2.60
N SER A 55 -5.54 -0.77 3.85
CA SER A 55 -4.75 -0.61 5.05
C SER A 55 -5.09 -1.67 6.10
N LEU A 56 -4.22 -1.81 7.09
CA LEU A 56 -4.46 -2.64 8.25
C LEU A 56 -5.29 -1.87 9.28
N ASN A 57 -6.54 -2.30 9.50
CA ASN A 57 -7.43 -1.73 10.53
C ASN A 57 -7.61 -0.19 10.43
N ASP A 58 -7.61 0.38 9.23
CA ASP A 58 -7.72 1.84 8.98
C ASP A 58 -6.60 2.70 9.63
N ASN A 59 -5.41 2.13 9.87
CA ASN A 59 -4.32 2.82 10.56
C ASN A 59 -3.26 3.44 9.62
N TRP A 60 -3.55 3.57 8.32
CA TRP A 60 -2.59 4.04 7.32
C TRP A 60 -2.04 5.44 7.60
N ARG A 61 -2.81 6.34 8.22
CA ARG A 61 -2.33 7.68 8.63
C ARG A 61 -1.26 7.64 9.72
N LYS A 62 -1.23 6.55 10.50
CA LYS A 62 -0.32 6.38 11.64
C LYS A 62 0.91 5.55 11.26
N ASN A 63 0.71 4.45 10.52
CA ASN A 63 1.76 3.50 10.18
C ASN A 63 2.32 3.69 8.76
N GLU A 64 1.74 4.60 7.97
CA GLU A 64 2.21 4.96 6.63
C GLU A 64 2.44 3.69 5.76
N THR A 65 1.51 2.74 5.85
CA THR A 65 1.55 1.41 5.22
C THR A 65 0.28 1.16 4.42
N PHE A 66 0.42 0.66 3.19
CA PHE A 66 -0.70 0.32 2.33
C PHE A 66 -0.37 -0.84 1.38
N VAL A 67 -1.42 -1.40 0.78
CA VAL A 67 -1.38 -2.28 -0.38
C VAL A 67 -2.39 -1.80 -1.41
N LEU A 68 -2.01 -1.72 -2.68
CA LEU A 68 -2.83 -1.34 -3.81
C LEU A 68 -2.93 -2.53 -4.76
N GLN A 69 -4.14 -2.79 -5.27
CA GLN A 69 -4.42 -3.84 -6.24
C GLN A 69 -5.13 -3.19 -7.43
N ASP A 70 -4.70 -3.50 -8.64
CA ASP A 70 -5.30 -2.95 -9.87
C ASP A 70 -5.91 -4.00 -10.80
N GLY A 71 -6.10 -5.22 -10.28
CA GLY A 71 -6.64 -6.37 -11.01
C GLY A 71 -5.59 -7.14 -11.82
N PHE A 72 -4.38 -6.62 -11.99
CA PHE A 72 -3.26 -7.34 -12.58
C PHE A 72 -2.14 -7.56 -11.57
N GLU A 73 -1.79 -6.50 -10.84
CA GLU A 73 -0.62 -6.43 -9.97
C GLU A 73 -0.98 -5.99 -8.54
N ILE A 74 -0.17 -6.45 -7.58
CA ILE A 74 -0.18 -5.96 -6.21
C ILE A 74 1.02 -5.04 -6.01
N TYR A 75 0.75 -3.84 -5.53
CA TYR A 75 1.76 -2.91 -5.07
C TYR A 75 1.64 -2.71 -3.57
N PHE A 76 2.75 -2.63 -2.84
CA PHE A 76 2.69 -2.27 -1.42
C PHE A 76 3.89 -1.47 -0.99
N TYR A 77 3.72 -0.72 0.09
CA TYR A 77 4.80 0.01 0.71
C TYR A 77 4.53 0.22 2.20
N SER A 78 5.61 0.26 2.98
CA SER A 78 5.58 0.68 4.38
C SER A 78 6.73 1.63 4.65
N LYS A 79 6.41 2.78 5.22
CA LYS A 79 7.42 3.67 5.80
C LYS A 79 7.79 3.29 7.24
N ASP A 80 7.01 2.43 7.90
CA ASP A 80 7.32 1.96 9.25
C ASP A 80 8.74 1.38 9.30
N GLY A 81 9.63 2.10 9.98
CA GLY A 81 11.06 1.83 10.03
C GLY A 81 11.45 0.83 11.12
N ASN A 82 10.49 0.25 11.85
CA ASN A 82 10.80 -0.84 12.76
C ASN A 82 11.28 -2.06 11.96
N ASP A 83 12.45 -2.59 12.32
CA ASP A 83 13.24 -3.56 11.54
C ASP A 83 12.52 -4.85 11.10
N ASN A 84 11.35 -5.15 11.64
CA ASN A 84 10.64 -6.41 11.39
C ASN A 84 9.44 -6.30 10.43
N CYS A 85 9.13 -5.13 9.87
CA CYS A 85 8.01 -4.95 8.94
C CYS A 85 6.65 -5.51 9.43
N ALA A 86 6.43 -5.59 10.75
CA ALA A 86 5.35 -6.37 11.34
C ALA A 86 3.94 -5.93 10.89
N ILE A 87 3.75 -4.63 10.65
CA ILE A 87 2.49 -4.09 10.13
C ILE A 87 2.27 -4.53 8.69
N LEU A 88 3.30 -4.47 7.85
CA LEU A 88 3.22 -4.88 6.46
C LEU A 88 2.96 -6.39 6.35
N ILE A 89 3.66 -7.22 7.13
CA ILE A 89 3.42 -8.67 7.18
C ILE A 89 1.96 -8.98 7.53
N ARG A 90 1.43 -8.33 8.58
CA ARG A 90 0.03 -8.51 9.00
C ARG A 90 -0.94 -8.06 7.92
N LEU A 91 -0.69 -6.92 7.28
CA LEU A 91 -1.51 -6.44 6.16
C LEU A 91 -1.53 -7.45 5.01
N LEU A 92 -0.36 -7.87 4.56
CA LEU A 92 -0.16 -8.77 3.43
C LEU A 92 -0.70 -10.18 3.69
N SER A 93 -0.75 -10.63 4.95
CA SER A 93 -1.39 -11.90 5.34
C SER A 93 -2.92 -11.92 5.12
N LEU A 94 -3.55 -10.75 4.97
CA LEU A 94 -4.98 -10.63 4.69
C LEU A 94 -5.29 -10.48 3.19
N VAL A 95 -4.26 -10.24 2.37
CA VAL A 95 -4.42 -10.03 0.93
C VAL A 95 -4.62 -11.37 0.23
N ARG A 96 -5.52 -11.39 -0.76
CA ARG A 96 -5.72 -12.52 -1.65
C ARG A 96 -4.73 -12.44 -2.81
N TRP A 97 -3.70 -13.28 -2.76
CA TRP A 97 -2.61 -13.32 -3.74
C TRP A 97 -2.96 -14.11 -4.99
N ASP A 98 -3.88 -15.08 -4.87
CA ASP A 98 -4.29 -16.00 -5.93
C ASP A 98 -5.00 -15.31 -7.11
N SER A 99 -5.45 -14.07 -6.92
CA SER A 99 -6.07 -13.25 -7.96
C SER A 99 -5.10 -12.35 -8.74
N CYS A 100 -3.81 -12.35 -8.43
CA CYS A 100 -2.84 -11.39 -8.98
C CYS A 100 -1.72 -12.10 -9.75
N ASN A 101 -1.34 -11.55 -10.90
CA ASN A 101 -0.33 -12.15 -11.78
C ASN A 101 1.09 -11.64 -11.46
N GLU A 102 1.20 -10.45 -10.86
CA GLU A 102 2.47 -9.81 -10.57
C GLU A 102 2.45 -9.13 -9.19
N VAL A 103 3.65 -8.96 -8.62
CA VAL A 103 3.89 -8.26 -7.36
C VAL A 103 5.01 -7.26 -7.61
N SER A 104 4.69 -5.97 -7.57
CA SER A 104 5.67 -4.89 -7.69
C SER A 104 5.86 -4.18 -6.37
N MET A 105 7.12 -3.96 -6.03
CA MET A 105 7.49 -3.13 -4.89
C MET A 105 8.80 -2.43 -5.18
N ASP A 106 9.04 -1.31 -4.52
CA ASP A 106 10.41 -0.86 -4.28
C ASP A 106 11.09 -1.91 -3.40
N TYR A 107 11.88 -2.77 -4.02
CA TYR A 107 12.50 -3.91 -3.37
C TYR A 107 13.60 -3.43 -2.44
N LEU A 108 13.20 -3.08 -1.22
CA LEU A 108 14.10 -2.91 -0.09
C LEU A 108 14.29 -4.28 0.55
N GLU A 109 15.53 -4.73 0.75
CA GLU A 109 15.82 -6.06 1.34
C GLU A 109 15.05 -6.32 2.65
N ARG A 110 14.77 -5.26 3.42
CA ARG A 110 13.96 -5.32 4.65
C ARG A 110 12.52 -5.84 4.44
N HIS A 111 11.97 -5.74 3.23
CA HIS A 111 10.62 -6.22 2.91
C HIS A 111 10.58 -7.72 2.56
N HIS A 112 11.73 -8.37 2.36
CA HIS A 112 11.81 -9.79 1.99
C HIS A 112 11.04 -10.74 2.95
N PRO A 113 11.09 -10.56 4.29
CA PRO A 113 10.31 -11.41 5.20
C PRO A 113 8.79 -11.29 5.06
N ALA A 114 8.28 -10.31 4.30
CA ALA A 114 6.84 -10.10 4.10
C ALA A 114 6.27 -10.84 2.88
N ILE A 115 7.12 -11.48 2.08
CA ILE A 115 6.76 -12.21 0.86
C ILE A 115 7.14 -13.71 0.88
N GLU A 116 7.74 -14.19 1.97
CA GLU A 116 7.92 -15.62 2.27
C GLU A 116 6.68 -16.21 2.95
#